data_AF-A0A0D2GYE7-F1
#
_entry.id   AF-A0A0D2GYE7-F1
#
_cell.length_a   1.000
_cell.length_b   1.000
_cell.length_c   1.000
_cell.angle_alpha   90.00
_cell.angle_beta   90.00
_cell.angle_gamma   90.00
#
_symmetry.space_group_name_H-M   'P 1'
#
loop_
_entity.id
_entity.type
_entity.pdbx_description
1 polymer ?
#
loop_
_entity_poly.entity_id
_entity_poly.type
_entity_poly.pdbx_seq_one_letter_code
_entity_poly.pdbx_strand_id
1 'polypeptide(L)'
;MVQICDNDEVHEFLQKHFLHWFEALSLMNRISEVIEQLDKLQSLVSVSESTHVTAFLEDARRIFLSNRYIVDLAPLQIYSSAMIFAPQTSVVRKVCGRIPSWLRRCPTTPVVWSPELQTLEGHTDSVNAVAFSHDGSLLASASNDETVRLWNPHTGREIQTLKGPPGIIAVDFSLGDTALRTNQGIMSIDNKFIPCLTFESSAWQPITMNDAWIRQGEHDLLWLPLEYRRSPSAFYGNTIAIGLRSGQVGFIQLDYLEVSDVRH
;
A
#
# COMPACT_ATOMS: atom_id res chain seq x y z
N MET A 1 -41.50 2.88 -8.84
CA MET A 1 -40.17 2.42 -9.29
C MET A 1 -39.24 2.71 -8.14
N VAL A 2 -38.59 1.70 -7.56
CA VAL A 2 -37.70 1.93 -6.41
C VAL A 2 -36.49 2.69 -6.93
N GLN A 3 -36.22 3.87 -6.36
CA GLN A 3 -35.05 4.69 -6.69
C GLN A 3 -34.22 4.86 -5.43
N ILE A 4 -32.89 4.75 -5.58
CA ILE A 4 -31.93 5.00 -4.52
C ILE A 4 -31.50 6.47 -4.59
N CYS A 5 -31.51 7.13 -3.45
CA CYS A 5 -31.18 8.54 -3.27
C CYS A 5 -30.07 8.73 -2.23
N ASP A 6 -29.32 9.83 -2.36
CA ASP A 6 -28.33 10.19 -1.35
C ASP A 6 -28.99 10.37 0.04
N ASN A 7 -28.45 9.65 1.02
CA ASN A 7 -28.88 9.62 2.43
C ASN A 7 -30.23 8.94 2.67
N ASP A 8 -30.69 8.11 1.73
CA ASP A 8 -31.79 7.19 2.00
C ASP A 8 -31.34 5.98 2.85
N GLU A 9 -32.31 5.13 3.22
CA GLU A 9 -32.05 3.94 4.03
C GLU A 9 -31.08 2.98 3.35
N VAL A 10 -31.07 2.92 2.02
CA VAL A 10 -30.18 2.04 1.25
C VAL A 10 -28.76 2.58 1.26
N HIS A 11 -28.56 3.88 1.09
CA HIS A 11 -27.28 4.54 1.20
C HIS A 11 -26.69 4.35 2.61
N GLU A 12 -27.48 4.60 3.66
CA GLU A 12 -27.03 4.35 5.04
C GLU A 12 -26.66 2.88 5.28
N PHE A 13 -27.47 1.96 4.77
CA PHE A 13 -27.19 0.53 4.87
C PHE A 13 -25.87 0.19 4.19
N LEU A 14 -25.62 0.68 2.98
CA LEU A 14 -24.36 0.46 2.26
C LEU A 14 -23.18 1.01 3.07
N GLN A 15 -23.26 2.25 3.58
CA GLN A 15 -22.17 2.83 4.36
C GLN A 15 -21.80 2.00 5.60
N LYS A 16 -22.78 1.39 6.28
CA LYS A 16 -22.58 0.59 7.49
C LYS A 16 -22.22 -0.87 7.21
N HIS A 17 -22.84 -1.47 6.20
CA HIS A 17 -22.86 -2.91 6.00
C HIS A 17 -22.22 -3.40 4.71
N PHE A 18 -21.67 -2.50 3.88
CA PHE A 18 -21.03 -2.89 2.61
C PHE A 18 -19.92 -3.94 2.77
N LEU A 19 -18.99 -3.77 3.73
CA LEU A 19 -17.92 -4.75 3.96
C LEU A 19 -18.46 -6.10 4.47
N HIS A 20 -19.49 -6.06 5.33
CA HIS A 20 -20.16 -7.27 5.84
C HIS A 20 -20.88 -8.03 4.71
N TRP A 21 -21.46 -7.30 3.76
CA TRP A 21 -22.09 -7.88 2.58
C TRP A 21 -21.05 -8.58 1.69
N PHE A 22 -19.87 -7.98 1.50
CA PHE A 22 -18.76 -8.61 0.78
C PHE A 22 -18.23 -9.86 1.48
N GLU A 23 -18.04 -9.79 2.80
CA GLU A 23 -17.64 -10.95 3.61
C GLU A 23 -18.65 -12.09 3.46
N ALA A 24 -19.95 -11.80 3.62
CA ALA A 24 -21.00 -12.81 3.50
C ALA A 24 -21.03 -13.44 2.10
N LEU A 25 -20.90 -12.65 1.03
CA LEU A 25 -20.86 -13.16 -0.34
C LEU A 25 -19.63 -14.04 -0.59
N SER A 26 -18.47 -13.69 -0.01
CA SER A 26 -17.28 -14.53 -0.06
C SER A 26 -17.48 -15.85 0.68
N LEU A 27 -17.98 -15.82 1.91
CA LEU A 27 -18.23 -17.01 2.72
C LEU A 27 -19.26 -17.95 2.08
N MET A 28 -20.19 -17.41 1.29
CA MET A 28 -21.14 -18.17 0.50
C MET A 28 -20.59 -18.65 -0.86
N ASN A 29 -19.35 -18.32 -1.21
CA ASN A 29 -18.72 -18.58 -2.52
C ASN A 29 -19.50 -17.98 -3.70
N ARG A 30 -20.10 -16.81 -3.49
CA ARG A 30 -20.91 -16.05 -4.48
C ARG A 30 -20.24 -14.77 -4.94
N ILE A 31 -18.91 -14.73 -4.83
CA ILE A 31 -18.10 -13.55 -5.13
C ILE A 31 -18.23 -13.09 -6.59
N SER A 32 -18.52 -14.02 -7.52
CA SER A 32 -18.76 -13.72 -8.93
C SER A 32 -20.00 -12.84 -9.16
N GLU A 33 -20.95 -12.84 -8.22
CA GLU A 33 -22.19 -12.09 -8.32
C GLU A 33 -22.06 -10.62 -7.88
N VAL A 34 -20.97 -10.26 -7.18
CA VAL A 34 -20.79 -8.91 -6.62
C VAL A 34 -20.93 -7.83 -7.68
N ILE A 35 -20.28 -8.02 -8.84
CA ILE A 35 -20.34 -7.05 -9.94
C ILE A 35 -21.76 -6.91 -10.48
N GLU A 36 -22.46 -8.02 -10.71
CA GLU A 36 -23.84 -7.99 -11.20
C GLU A 36 -24.78 -7.32 -10.19
N GLN A 37 -24.57 -7.54 -8.89
CA GLN A 37 -25.36 -6.89 -7.83
C GLN A 37 -25.06 -5.39 -7.73
N LEU A 38 -23.79 -4.98 -7.89
CA LEU A 38 -23.41 -3.56 -7.96
C LEU A 38 -24.01 -2.86 -9.19
N ASP A 39 -23.98 -3.51 -10.36
CA ASP A 39 -24.58 -2.96 -11.59
C ASP A 39 -26.10 -2.81 -11.45
N LYS A 40 -26.76 -3.76 -10.78
CA LYS A 40 -28.19 -3.64 -10.43
C LYS A 40 -28.45 -2.45 -9.52
N LEU A 41 -27.67 -2.27 -8.45
CA LEU A 41 -27.80 -1.11 -7.55
C LEU A 41 -27.58 0.20 -8.30
N GLN A 42 -26.57 0.26 -9.17
CA GLN A 42 -26.28 1.42 -10.00
C GLN A 42 -27.44 1.77 -10.93
N SER A 43 -28.13 0.78 -11.49
CA SER A 43 -29.32 1.00 -12.36
C SER A 43 -30.53 1.59 -11.61
N LEU A 44 -30.57 1.45 -10.29
CA LEU A 44 -31.65 1.95 -9.43
C LEU A 44 -31.36 3.37 -8.90
N VAL A 45 -30.17 3.92 -9.13
CA VAL A 45 -29.81 5.26 -8.67
C VAL A 45 -30.57 6.32 -9.48
N SER A 46 -31.13 7.31 -8.78
CA SER A 46 -31.83 8.41 -9.43
C SER A 46 -30.88 9.27 -10.29
N VAL A 47 -31.26 9.50 -11.56
CA VAL A 47 -30.41 10.09 -12.61
C VAL A 47 -30.00 11.55 -12.31
N SER A 48 -30.71 12.27 -11.45
CA SER A 48 -30.59 13.72 -11.33
C SER A 48 -29.95 14.26 -10.05
N GLU A 49 -29.77 13.47 -8.97
CA GLU A 49 -29.34 14.04 -7.67
C GLU A 49 -28.37 13.19 -6.84
N SER A 50 -28.11 11.92 -7.19
CA SER A 50 -27.41 10.99 -6.28
C SER A 50 -25.93 10.80 -6.59
N THR A 51 -25.16 11.88 -6.37
CA THR A 51 -23.72 11.90 -6.64
C THR A 51 -22.92 11.08 -5.64
N HIS A 52 -23.36 11.01 -4.38
CA HIS A 52 -22.63 10.29 -3.34
C HIS A 52 -22.79 8.78 -3.45
N VAL A 53 -24.02 8.28 -3.68
CA VAL A 53 -24.28 6.85 -3.89
C VAL A 53 -23.55 6.35 -5.14
N THR A 54 -23.61 7.10 -6.24
CA THR A 54 -22.90 6.74 -7.49
C THR A 54 -21.39 6.65 -7.26
N ALA A 55 -20.80 7.69 -6.63
CA ALA A 55 -19.37 7.68 -6.32
C ALA A 55 -18.98 6.51 -5.41
N PHE A 56 -19.82 6.18 -4.41
CA PHE A 56 -19.60 5.04 -3.52
C PHE A 56 -19.65 3.71 -4.28
N LEU A 57 -20.64 3.49 -5.14
CA LEU A 57 -20.80 2.25 -5.91
C LEU A 57 -19.68 2.05 -6.95
N GLU A 58 -19.25 3.11 -7.62
CA GLU A 58 -18.09 3.06 -8.53
C GLU A 58 -16.80 2.72 -7.77
N ASP A 59 -16.60 3.33 -6.61
CA ASP A 59 -15.46 3.09 -5.71
C ASP A 59 -15.45 1.65 -5.17
N ALA A 60 -16.61 1.17 -4.73
CA ALA A 60 -16.87 -0.21 -4.30
C ALA A 60 -16.50 -1.23 -5.38
N ARG A 61 -16.91 -0.96 -6.63
CA ARG A 61 -16.56 -1.79 -7.78
C ARG A 61 -15.04 -1.85 -7.98
N ARG A 62 -14.34 -0.72 -7.85
CA ARG A 62 -12.88 -0.67 -7.98
C ARG A 62 -12.17 -1.45 -6.87
N ILE A 63 -12.60 -1.30 -5.61
CA ILE A 63 -12.07 -2.05 -4.46
C ILE A 63 -12.24 -3.55 -4.66
N PHE A 64 -13.42 -3.97 -5.11
CA PHE A 64 -13.69 -5.37 -5.36
C PHE A 64 -12.74 -5.95 -6.39
N LEU A 65 -12.59 -5.27 -7.53
CA LEU A 65 -11.75 -5.76 -8.62
C LEU A 65 -10.28 -5.80 -8.22
N SER A 66 -9.77 -4.81 -7.48
CA SER A 66 -8.38 -4.80 -7.02
C SER A 66 -8.10 -5.83 -5.92
N ASN A 67 -9.07 -6.10 -5.04
CA ASN A 67 -8.88 -6.98 -3.90
C ASN A 67 -9.59 -8.33 -4.02
N ARG A 68 -10.03 -8.73 -5.23
CA ARG A 68 -10.82 -9.96 -5.44
C ARG A 68 -10.20 -11.18 -4.79
N TYR A 69 -8.87 -11.31 -4.89
CA TYR A 69 -8.11 -12.38 -4.27
C TYR A 69 -8.21 -12.38 -2.73
N ILE A 70 -8.16 -11.20 -2.09
CA ILE A 70 -8.30 -11.07 -0.63
C ILE A 70 -9.70 -11.52 -0.22
N VAL A 71 -10.71 -11.01 -0.93
CA VAL A 71 -12.11 -11.32 -0.65
C VAL A 71 -12.34 -12.82 -0.78
N ASP A 72 -11.76 -13.49 -1.78
CA ASP A 72 -11.95 -14.93 -2.03
C ASP A 72 -11.25 -15.83 -1.01
N LEU A 73 -10.00 -15.52 -0.63
CA LEU A 73 -9.19 -16.42 0.19
C LEU A 73 -9.20 -16.11 1.68
N ALA A 74 -9.40 -14.85 2.04
CA ALA A 74 -9.31 -14.39 3.41
C ALA A 74 -10.29 -13.22 3.63
N PRO A 75 -11.61 -13.47 3.59
CA PRO A 75 -12.62 -12.41 3.60
C PRO A 75 -12.52 -11.46 4.80
N LEU A 76 -12.12 -11.95 5.98
CA LEU A 76 -11.88 -11.12 7.16
C LEU A 76 -10.74 -10.10 6.96
N GLN A 77 -9.81 -10.36 6.05
CA GLN A 77 -8.73 -9.41 5.72
C GLN A 77 -9.22 -8.24 4.86
N ILE A 78 -10.49 -8.19 4.48
CA ILE A 78 -11.05 -7.00 3.82
C ILE A 78 -11.04 -5.79 4.77
N TYR A 79 -11.24 -6.01 6.07
CA TYR A 79 -11.33 -4.95 7.08
C TYR A 79 -9.97 -4.34 7.40
N SER A 80 -8.95 -5.19 7.51
CA SER A 80 -7.58 -4.79 7.81
C SER A 80 -6.82 -4.52 6.50
N SER A 81 -6.49 -5.55 5.73
CA SER A 81 -5.62 -5.44 4.56
C SER A 81 -6.25 -4.61 3.42
N ALA A 82 -7.43 -5.00 2.90
CA ALA A 82 -7.94 -4.37 1.69
C ALA A 82 -8.18 -2.86 1.86
N MET A 83 -8.69 -2.43 3.02
CA MET A 83 -8.92 -1.01 3.31
C MET A 83 -7.64 -0.22 3.57
N ILE A 84 -6.62 -0.84 4.17
CA ILE A 84 -5.30 -0.22 4.37
C ILE A 84 -4.63 0.09 3.01
N PHE A 85 -4.73 -0.84 2.06
CA PHE A 85 -4.09 -0.73 0.75
C PHE A 85 -4.94 -0.01 -0.30
N ALA A 86 -6.22 0.24 -0.04
CA ALA A 86 -7.07 1.06 -0.90
C ALA A 86 -6.55 2.52 -0.99
N PRO A 87 -6.74 3.25 -2.11
CA PRO A 87 -6.29 4.65 -2.27
C PRO A 87 -6.85 5.61 -1.21
N GLN A 88 -6.10 6.64 -0.83
CA GLN A 88 -6.56 7.62 0.17
C GLN A 88 -7.79 8.44 -0.27
N THR A 89 -8.05 8.57 -1.56
CA THR A 89 -9.27 9.23 -2.03
C THR A 89 -10.49 8.33 -2.02
N SER A 90 -10.32 7.01 -1.81
CA SER A 90 -11.41 6.05 -1.88
C SER A 90 -12.54 6.43 -0.94
N VAL A 91 -13.75 6.54 -1.48
CA VAL A 91 -14.95 6.88 -0.72
C VAL A 91 -15.26 5.76 0.27
N VAL A 92 -15.23 4.50 -0.19
CA VAL A 92 -15.49 3.33 0.65
C VAL A 92 -14.42 3.20 1.73
N ARG A 93 -13.13 3.48 1.43
CA ARG A 93 -12.08 3.51 2.46
C ARG A 93 -12.39 4.55 3.54
N LYS A 94 -12.85 5.74 3.16
CA LYS A 94 -13.16 6.82 4.12
C LYS A 94 -14.40 6.52 4.96
N VAL A 95 -15.40 5.86 4.36
CA VAL A 95 -16.70 5.58 4.99
C VAL A 95 -16.65 4.30 5.82
N CYS A 96 -16.09 3.22 5.26
CA CYS A 96 -16.13 1.88 5.85
C CYS A 96 -14.78 1.46 6.46
N GLY A 97 -13.67 2.07 6.05
CA GLY A 97 -12.33 1.69 6.49
C GLY A 97 -12.03 2.16 7.92
N ARG A 98 -11.65 1.22 8.78
CA ARG A 98 -11.07 1.52 10.10
C ARG A 98 -9.57 1.30 10.03
N ILE A 99 -8.83 2.37 9.76
CA ILE A 99 -7.37 2.31 9.71
C ILE A 99 -6.84 2.50 11.13
N PRO A 100 -6.05 1.56 11.65
CA PRO A 100 -5.44 1.74 12.96
C PRO A 100 -4.56 2.99 12.99
N SER A 101 -4.63 3.77 14.07
CA SER A 101 -3.86 5.01 14.24
C SER A 101 -2.35 4.79 14.18
N TRP A 102 -1.90 3.58 14.52
CA TRP A 102 -0.50 3.17 14.47
C TRP A 102 0.01 2.89 13.07
N LEU A 103 -0.82 2.96 12.02
CA LEU A 103 -0.40 2.62 10.67
C LEU A 103 -0.51 3.83 9.74
N ARG A 104 0.61 4.21 9.14
CA ARG A 104 0.68 5.29 8.14
C ARG A 104 1.24 4.79 6.81
N ARG A 105 0.60 5.23 5.74
CA ARG A 105 1.02 5.02 4.35
C ARG A 105 1.64 6.31 3.84
N CYS A 106 2.87 6.25 3.35
CA CYS A 106 3.54 7.39 2.71
C CYS A 106 3.60 7.20 1.19
N PRO A 107 3.47 8.28 0.39
CA PRO A 107 3.23 9.68 0.80
C PRO A 107 1.77 9.99 1.17
N THR A 108 1.56 11.03 1.98
CA THR A 108 0.23 11.50 2.43
C THR A 108 -0.55 12.30 1.37
N THR A 109 -0.10 12.31 0.12
CA THR A 109 -0.77 13.06 -0.95
C THR A 109 -2.05 12.34 -1.42
N PRO A 110 -3.17 13.04 -1.70
CA PRO A 110 -4.42 12.39 -2.09
C PRO A 110 -4.30 11.72 -3.47
N VAL A 111 -4.40 10.39 -3.52
CA VAL A 111 -4.32 9.57 -4.75
C VAL A 111 -5.71 9.20 -5.25
N VAL A 112 -6.08 9.62 -6.47
CA VAL A 112 -7.32 9.23 -7.20
C VAL A 112 -7.14 7.83 -7.84
N TRP A 113 -8.24 7.09 -8.03
CA TRP A 113 -8.23 5.79 -8.73
C TRP A 113 -7.74 5.91 -10.18
N SER A 114 -6.57 5.37 -10.46
CA SER A 114 -6.11 4.95 -11.79
C SER A 114 -6.12 3.42 -11.89
N PRO A 115 -6.19 2.84 -13.11
CA PRO A 115 -6.00 1.40 -13.33
C PRO A 115 -4.65 0.87 -12.79
N GLU A 116 -3.68 1.76 -12.57
CA GLU A 116 -2.43 1.49 -11.87
C GLU A 116 -2.51 2.01 -10.42
N LEU A 117 -2.62 1.10 -9.43
CA LEU A 117 -2.64 1.43 -8.00
C LEU A 117 -1.34 2.14 -7.58
N GLN A 118 -1.41 3.34 -7.00
CA GLN A 118 -0.31 4.20 -6.53
C GLN A 118 0.48 4.97 -7.62
N THR A 119 0.22 6.27 -7.71
CA THR A 119 1.18 7.24 -8.24
C THR A 119 2.27 7.53 -7.20
N LEU A 120 3.32 6.73 -7.22
CA LEU A 120 4.66 7.26 -7.41
C LEU A 120 5.07 6.72 -8.78
N GLU A 121 5.09 7.56 -9.81
CA GLU A 121 5.70 7.18 -11.09
C GLU A 121 7.17 6.89 -10.84
N GLY A 122 7.46 5.61 -10.58
CA GLY A 122 8.80 5.13 -10.38
C GLY A 122 9.27 4.47 -11.63
N HIS A 123 9.66 3.22 -11.48
CA HIS A 123 10.22 2.47 -12.57
C HIS A 123 9.17 2.10 -13.62
N THR A 124 9.59 2.04 -14.89
CA THR A 124 8.71 1.60 -15.98
C THR A 124 8.63 0.07 -16.12
N ASP A 125 9.35 -0.65 -15.26
CA ASP A 125 9.39 -2.11 -15.18
C ASP A 125 9.61 -2.55 -13.71
N SER A 126 9.48 -3.86 -13.44
CA SER A 126 9.55 -4.48 -12.12
C SER A 126 10.74 -4.01 -11.28
N VAL A 127 10.46 -3.61 -10.04
CA VAL A 127 11.50 -3.34 -9.04
C VAL A 127 12.10 -4.68 -8.60
N ASN A 128 13.43 -4.78 -8.68
CA ASN A 128 14.18 -5.97 -8.32
C ASN A 128 14.78 -5.89 -6.91
N ALA A 129 15.16 -4.70 -6.46
CA ALA A 129 15.79 -4.50 -5.16
C ALA A 129 15.45 -3.12 -4.58
N VAL A 130 15.40 -3.05 -3.26
CA VAL A 130 15.28 -1.81 -2.49
C VAL A 130 16.23 -1.85 -1.28
N ALA A 131 16.80 -0.71 -0.90
CA ALA A 131 17.67 -0.60 0.27
C ALA A 131 17.59 0.80 0.89
N PHE A 132 17.67 0.89 2.21
CA PHE A 132 17.77 2.16 2.93
C PHE A 132 19.23 2.60 3.08
N SER A 133 19.48 3.91 3.12
CA SER A 133 20.74 4.45 3.62
C SER A 133 20.90 4.13 5.11
N HIS A 134 22.12 4.21 5.62
CA HIS A 134 22.40 3.86 7.02
C HIS A 134 21.68 4.76 8.02
N ASP A 135 21.36 6.00 7.62
CA ASP A 135 20.58 6.97 8.40
C ASP A 135 19.08 6.97 8.06
N GLY A 136 18.63 6.13 7.12
CA GLY A 136 17.24 6.05 6.66
C GLY A 136 16.70 7.31 5.97
N SER A 137 17.56 8.29 5.67
CA SER A 137 17.17 9.52 4.99
C SER A 137 16.87 9.29 3.51
N LEU A 138 17.46 8.25 2.93
CA LEU A 138 17.32 7.84 1.54
C LEU A 138 16.87 6.38 1.44
N LEU A 139 16.13 6.09 0.38
CA LEU A 139 15.92 4.73 -0.12
C LEU A 139 16.44 4.66 -1.56
N ALA A 140 17.17 3.62 -1.91
CA ALA A 140 17.48 3.26 -3.29
C ALA A 140 16.54 2.14 -3.77
N SER A 141 16.08 2.23 -5.02
CA SER A 141 15.40 1.15 -5.72
C SER A 141 16.05 0.87 -7.07
N ALA A 142 16.15 -0.39 -7.45
CA ALA A 142 16.67 -0.81 -8.76
C ALA A 142 15.62 -1.63 -9.52
N SER A 143 15.54 -1.44 -10.84
CA SER A 143 14.54 -2.07 -11.69
C SER A 143 15.12 -2.63 -12.99
N ASN A 144 14.34 -3.47 -13.65
CA ASN A 144 14.55 -3.91 -15.03
C ASN A 144 14.47 -2.79 -16.07
N ASP A 145 13.99 -1.59 -15.70
CA ASP A 145 14.03 -0.41 -16.58
C ASP A 145 15.43 0.20 -16.75
N GLU A 146 16.46 -0.49 -16.25
CA GLU A 146 17.87 -0.08 -16.29
C GLU A 146 18.16 1.21 -15.52
N THR A 147 17.30 1.56 -14.57
CA THR A 147 17.53 2.70 -13.67
C THR A 147 17.62 2.29 -12.21
N VAL A 148 18.33 3.12 -11.46
CA VAL A 148 18.32 3.10 -10.00
C VAL A 148 17.86 4.46 -9.51
N ARG A 149 16.82 4.47 -8.68
CA ARG A 149 16.18 5.69 -8.19
C ARG A 149 16.42 5.86 -6.70
N LEU A 150 16.64 7.11 -6.30
CA LEU A 150 16.76 7.52 -4.90
C LEU A 150 15.49 8.25 -4.48
N TRP A 151 15.00 7.90 -3.30
CA TRP A 151 13.74 8.39 -2.74
C TRP A 151 13.97 8.98 -1.37
N ASN A 152 13.17 9.98 -1.03
CA ASN A 152 12.98 10.43 0.35
C ASN A 152 11.84 9.59 0.98
N PRO A 153 12.11 8.70 1.95
CA PRO A 153 11.09 7.79 2.49
C PRO A 153 9.95 8.50 3.23
N HIS A 154 10.23 9.65 3.83
CA HIS A 154 9.26 10.43 4.60
C HIS A 154 8.24 11.14 3.72
N THR A 155 8.69 11.62 2.55
CA THR A 155 7.84 12.37 1.60
C THR A 155 7.41 11.53 0.41
N GLY A 156 7.96 10.32 0.24
CA GLY A 156 7.79 9.48 -0.94
C GLY A 156 8.34 10.08 -2.23
N ARG A 157 9.03 11.22 -2.20
CA ARG A 157 9.49 11.91 -3.41
C ARG A 157 10.75 11.30 -3.96
N GLU A 158 10.82 11.15 -5.28
CA GLU A 158 12.07 10.85 -5.97
C GLU A 158 13.01 12.06 -5.84
N ILE A 159 14.25 11.77 -5.47
CA ILE A 159 15.34 12.75 -5.34
C ILE A 159 16.23 12.72 -6.57
N GLN A 160 16.52 11.52 -7.09
CA GLN A 160 17.44 11.34 -8.20
C GLN A 160 17.17 10.02 -8.94
N THR A 161 17.27 10.07 -10.27
CA THR A 161 17.36 8.88 -11.13
C THR A 161 18.79 8.73 -11.65
N LEU A 162 19.35 7.53 -11.51
CA LEU A 162 20.65 7.11 -12.05
C LEU A 162 20.42 6.07 -13.15
N LYS A 163 21.11 6.19 -14.27
CA LYS A 163 21.16 5.11 -15.26
C LYS A 163 22.12 4.03 -14.77
N GLY A 164 21.61 2.81 -14.62
CA GLY A 164 22.37 1.65 -14.22
C GLY A 164 22.69 0.74 -15.41
N PRO A 165 23.70 -0.13 -15.30
CA PRO A 165 23.84 -1.26 -16.22
C PRO A 165 22.61 -2.19 -16.14
N PRO A 166 22.28 -2.90 -17.23
CA PRO A 166 21.19 -3.88 -17.22
C PRO A 166 21.47 -5.01 -16.22
N GLY A 167 20.40 -5.54 -15.61
CA GLY A 167 20.49 -6.71 -14.73
C GLY A 167 20.96 -6.40 -13.30
N ILE A 168 20.60 -5.24 -12.76
CA ILE A 168 20.74 -4.98 -11.31
C ILE A 168 19.61 -5.70 -10.57
N ILE A 169 20.00 -6.59 -9.68
CA ILE A 169 19.10 -7.40 -8.83
C ILE A 169 19.37 -7.20 -7.33
N ALA A 170 20.42 -6.47 -6.98
CA ALA A 170 20.77 -6.11 -5.61
C ALA A 170 21.33 -4.70 -5.57
N VAL A 171 20.90 -3.92 -4.58
CA VAL A 171 21.39 -2.58 -4.30
C VAL A 171 21.58 -2.44 -2.80
N ASP A 172 22.64 -1.76 -2.39
CA ASP A 172 22.93 -1.44 -0.99
C ASP A 172 23.73 -0.12 -0.93
N PHE A 173 23.70 0.60 0.19
CA PHE A 173 24.48 1.81 0.34
C PHE A 173 25.93 1.48 0.77
N SER A 174 26.88 2.30 0.33
CA SER A 174 28.28 2.21 0.80
C SER A 174 28.41 2.71 2.25
N LEU A 175 29.51 2.35 2.90
CA LEU A 175 29.89 2.90 4.20
C LEU A 175 30.06 4.43 4.06
N GLY A 176 29.09 5.19 4.59
CA GLY A 176 29.02 6.64 4.50
C GLY A 176 28.00 7.20 3.49
N ASP A 177 27.19 6.34 2.86
CA ASP A 177 26.08 6.71 1.97
C ASP A 177 26.46 7.63 0.79
N THR A 178 27.71 7.56 0.33
CA THR A 178 28.22 8.35 -0.80
C THR A 178 28.13 7.62 -2.14
N ALA A 179 27.86 6.31 -2.11
CA ALA A 179 27.75 5.47 -3.30
C ALA A 179 26.78 4.31 -3.05
N LEU A 180 26.27 3.71 -4.12
CA LEU A 180 25.50 2.47 -4.11
C LEU A 180 26.40 1.32 -4.54
N ARG A 181 26.34 0.22 -3.79
CA ARG A 181 26.92 -1.07 -4.17
C ARG A 181 25.84 -1.90 -4.84
N THR A 182 26.14 -2.43 -6.01
CA THR A 182 25.25 -3.31 -6.76
C THR A 182 25.97 -4.60 -7.14
N ASN A 183 25.23 -5.60 -7.61
CA ASN A 183 25.81 -6.79 -8.22
C ASN A 183 26.61 -6.50 -9.51
N GLN A 184 26.48 -5.30 -10.08
CA GLN A 184 27.19 -4.85 -11.28
C GLN A 184 28.35 -3.87 -10.98
N GLY A 185 28.60 -3.55 -9.70
CA GLY A 185 29.66 -2.63 -9.28
C GLY A 185 29.17 -1.48 -8.40
N ILE A 186 30.01 -0.46 -8.25
CA ILE A 186 29.74 0.70 -7.40
C ILE A 186 29.27 1.87 -8.29
N MET A 187 28.22 2.57 -7.86
CA MET A 187 27.70 3.77 -8.51
C MET A 187 27.78 4.95 -7.54
N SER A 188 28.38 6.05 -7.97
CA SER A 188 28.48 7.25 -7.13
C SER A 188 27.14 7.98 -7.03
N ILE A 189 26.84 8.51 -5.85
CA ILE A 189 25.69 9.37 -5.60
C ILE A 189 26.19 10.81 -5.46
N ASP A 190 25.54 11.76 -6.12
CA ASP A 190 25.84 13.19 -5.96
C ASP A 190 25.23 13.72 -4.66
N ASN A 191 25.87 13.43 -3.52
CA ASN A 191 25.26 13.72 -2.22
C ASN A 191 25.60 15.15 -1.72
N LYS A 192 24.67 16.10 -1.94
CA LYS A 192 24.68 17.44 -1.32
C LYS A 192 23.79 17.56 -0.06
N PHE A 193 23.27 16.45 0.46
CA PHE A 193 22.44 16.46 1.66
C PHE A 193 23.14 15.72 2.80
N ILE A 194 23.52 16.45 3.85
CA ILE A 194 23.90 15.91 5.16
C ILE A 194 23.06 16.68 6.18
N PRO A 195 22.31 15.99 7.05
CA PRO A 195 22.74 15.90 8.44
C PRO A 195 22.69 14.48 8.98
N CYS A 196 23.82 14.10 9.56
CA CYS A 196 23.99 12.95 10.43
C CYS A 196 23.13 13.09 11.68
N LEU A 197 22.41 12.03 12.05
CA LEU A 197 22.15 11.67 13.44
C LEU A 197 22.12 10.14 13.58
N THR A 198 23.01 9.63 14.44
CA THR A 198 22.96 8.27 14.96
C THR A 198 21.70 8.09 15.81
N PHE A 199 20.81 7.20 15.38
CA PHE A 199 19.74 6.74 16.26
C PHE A 199 20.29 5.63 17.15
N GLU A 200 20.23 5.83 18.46
CA GLU A 200 20.55 4.78 19.42
C GLU A 200 19.50 3.67 19.29
N SER A 201 19.97 2.49 18.90
CA SER A 201 19.23 1.24 18.96
C SER A 201 18.81 1.00 20.41
N SER A 202 17.57 1.36 20.75
CA SER A 202 16.92 0.87 21.95
C SER A 202 16.34 -0.52 21.67
N ALA A 203 16.27 -1.32 22.73
CA ALA A 203 15.99 -2.76 22.74
C ALA A 203 14.59 -3.14 22.24
N TRP A 204 14.34 -2.99 20.94
CA TRP A 204 13.06 -3.31 20.32
C TRP A 204 13.14 -4.59 19.48
N GLN A 205 12.03 -5.33 19.43
CA GLN A 205 11.92 -6.50 18.58
C GLN A 205 11.87 -6.06 17.11
N PRO A 206 12.70 -6.65 16.23
CA PRO A 206 12.78 -6.25 14.84
C PRO A 206 11.46 -6.54 14.11
N ILE A 207 11.05 -5.61 13.25
CA ILE A 207 9.99 -5.86 12.29
C ILE A 207 10.56 -6.77 11.21
N THR A 208 9.82 -7.82 10.88
CA THR A 208 10.16 -8.76 9.83
C THR A 208 8.98 -8.97 8.91
N MET A 209 9.23 -9.41 7.70
CA MET A 209 8.18 -9.81 6.76
C MET A 209 8.36 -11.29 6.44
N ASN A 210 7.34 -12.10 6.74
CA ASN A 210 7.24 -13.46 6.21
C ASN A 210 6.25 -13.45 5.03
N ASP A 211 6.21 -14.53 4.24
CA ASP A 211 5.56 -14.63 2.91
C ASP A 211 4.23 -13.83 2.77
N ALA A 212 3.38 -13.80 3.80
CA ALA A 212 2.10 -13.08 3.80
C ALA A 212 1.93 -12.00 4.89
N TRP A 213 2.81 -11.88 5.89
CA TRP A 213 2.61 -10.99 7.04
C TRP A 213 3.82 -10.10 7.33
N ILE A 214 3.53 -8.87 7.72
CA ILE A 214 4.44 -8.05 8.52
C ILE A 214 4.27 -8.46 9.97
N ARG A 215 5.37 -8.80 10.64
CA ARG A 215 5.43 -9.27 12.03
C ARG A 215 6.35 -8.39 12.86
N GLN A 216 6.01 -8.24 14.13
CA GLN A 216 6.90 -7.66 15.14
C GLN A 216 7.10 -8.71 16.25
N GLY A 217 8.31 -9.24 16.34
CA GLY A 217 8.56 -10.41 17.17
C GLY A 217 7.70 -11.61 16.73
N GLU A 218 6.88 -12.11 17.66
CA GLU A 218 5.96 -13.23 17.41
C GLU A 218 4.56 -12.81 16.93
N HIS A 219 4.27 -11.50 16.85
CA HIS A 219 2.93 -11.00 16.55
C HIS A 219 2.76 -10.66 15.08
N ASP A 220 1.67 -11.14 14.48
CA ASP A 220 1.24 -10.78 13.12
C ASP A 220 0.53 -9.41 13.17
N LEU A 221 1.10 -8.42 12.49
CA LEU A 221 0.59 -7.04 12.51
C LEU A 221 -0.29 -6.71 11.30
N LEU A 222 0.20 -7.03 10.10
CA LEU A 222 -0.48 -6.66 8.86
C LEU A 222 -0.34 -7.76 7.81
N TRP A 223 -1.48 -8.27 7.35
CA TRP A 223 -1.54 -9.19 6.23
C TRP A 223 -1.33 -8.43 4.92
N LEU A 224 -0.47 -8.94 4.07
CA LEU A 224 -0.12 -8.31 2.80
C LEU A 224 -0.96 -8.88 1.66
N PRO A 225 -1.59 -8.04 0.82
CA PRO A 225 -2.17 -8.46 -0.45
C PRO A 225 -1.12 -9.13 -1.33
N LEU A 226 -1.55 -10.01 -2.23
CA LEU A 226 -0.66 -10.79 -3.09
C LEU A 226 0.34 -9.92 -3.86
N GLU A 227 -0.08 -8.74 -4.30
CA GLU A 227 0.78 -7.78 -5.03
C GLU A 227 2.00 -7.31 -4.23
N TYR A 228 1.90 -7.29 -2.89
CA TYR A 228 2.97 -6.87 -1.98
C TYR A 228 3.78 -8.06 -1.47
N ARG A 229 3.38 -9.30 -1.78
CA ARG A 229 4.08 -10.52 -1.36
C ARG A 229 5.23 -10.84 -2.29
N ARG A 230 6.31 -11.37 -1.70
CA ARG A 230 7.54 -11.76 -2.43
C ARG A 230 8.13 -10.62 -3.25
N SER A 231 7.83 -9.39 -2.83
CA SER A 231 8.42 -8.17 -3.33
C SER A 231 9.73 -7.89 -2.62
N PRO A 232 10.74 -7.30 -3.30
CA PRO A 232 11.91 -6.79 -2.61
C PRO A 232 11.46 -5.78 -1.54
N SER A 233 11.98 -5.94 -0.33
CA SER A 233 11.64 -5.09 0.81
C SER A 233 12.88 -4.72 1.61
N ALA A 234 12.84 -3.53 2.20
CA ALA A 234 13.86 -3.03 3.09
C ALA A 234 13.21 -2.45 4.35
N PHE A 235 13.94 -2.47 5.46
CA PHE A 235 13.46 -2.02 6.77
C PHE A 235 14.43 -0.98 7.32
N TYR A 236 13.89 0.13 7.83
CA TYR A 236 14.64 1.10 8.60
C TYR A 236 13.79 1.61 9.76
N GLY A 237 14.21 1.33 10.99
CA GLY A 237 13.42 1.63 12.19
C GLY A 237 12.02 1.03 12.09
N ASN A 238 11.01 1.90 12.01
CA ASN A 238 9.59 1.52 11.89
C ASN A 238 9.02 1.70 10.48
N THR A 239 9.88 1.97 9.49
CA THR A 239 9.50 2.18 8.10
C THR A 239 9.89 0.99 7.24
N ILE A 240 8.94 0.52 6.43
CA ILE A 240 9.07 -0.58 5.49
C ILE A 240 8.94 0.01 4.09
N ALA A 241 9.92 -0.30 3.24
CA ALA A 241 9.84 -0.02 1.81
C ALA A 241 9.62 -1.32 1.04
N ILE A 242 8.72 -1.31 0.05
CA ILE A 242 8.36 -2.48 -0.76
C ILE A 242 8.41 -2.09 -2.23
N GLY A 243 9.23 -2.77 -3.03
CA GLY A 243 9.25 -2.63 -4.48
C GLY A 243 8.25 -3.58 -5.15
N LEU A 244 7.39 -3.06 -6.01
CA LEU A 244 6.33 -3.83 -6.67
C LEU A 244 6.73 -4.23 -8.09
N ARG A 245 6.11 -5.30 -8.60
CA ARG A 245 6.30 -5.77 -9.98
C ARG A 245 5.82 -4.77 -11.03
N SER A 246 4.97 -3.84 -10.64
CA SER A 246 4.52 -2.71 -11.47
C SER A 246 5.60 -1.64 -11.66
N GLY A 247 6.74 -1.72 -10.97
CA GLY A 247 7.78 -0.69 -10.96
C GLY A 247 7.62 0.37 -9.87
N GLN A 248 6.58 0.23 -9.04
CA GLN A 248 6.31 1.16 -7.95
C GLN A 248 7.12 0.83 -6.69
N VAL A 249 7.33 1.84 -5.86
CA VAL A 249 7.94 1.69 -4.54
C VAL A 249 6.98 2.23 -3.49
N GLY A 250 6.48 1.36 -2.62
CA GLY A 250 5.54 1.72 -1.55
C GLY A 250 6.25 1.86 -0.20
N PHE A 251 5.79 2.83 0.61
CA PHE A 251 6.26 3.02 1.98
C PHE A 251 5.14 2.80 2.99
N ILE A 252 5.43 2.00 4.00
CA ILE A 252 4.56 1.74 5.15
C ILE A 252 5.34 2.14 6.39
N GLN A 253 4.84 3.12 7.12
CA GLN A 253 5.36 3.50 8.42
C GLN A 253 4.43 2.94 9.49
N LEU A 254 5.00 2.17 10.39
CA LEU A 254 4.36 1.79 11.63
C LEU A 254 4.67 2.91 12.63
N ASP A 255 3.71 3.32 13.44
CA ASP A 255 3.96 3.99 14.71
C ASP A 255 3.94 2.92 15.79
N TYR A 256 4.75 3.08 16.82
CA TYR A 256 4.89 2.06 17.85
C TYR A 256 3.57 1.85 18.60
N LEU A 257 3.12 0.60 18.65
CA LEU A 257 2.06 0.14 19.54
C LEU A 257 2.64 0.02 20.95
N GLU A 258 2.06 0.69 21.95
CA GLU A 258 2.23 0.17 23.31
C GLU A 258 1.61 -1.24 23.33
N VAL A 259 2.28 -2.21 23.96
CA VAL A 259 1.87 -3.63 23.97
C VAL A 259 0.42 -3.83 24.47
N SER A 260 -0.18 -2.82 25.11
CA SER A 260 -1.60 -2.75 25.47
C SER A 260 -2.58 -2.63 24.30
N ASP A 261 -2.16 -2.08 23.15
CA ASP A 261 -3.04 -1.76 22.02
C ASP A 261 -3.27 -2.93 21.05
N VAL A 262 -2.57 -4.06 21.24
CA VAL A 262 -2.68 -5.27 20.39
C VAL A 262 -3.91 -6.12 20.77
N ARG A 263 -4.62 -5.78 21.85
CA ARG A 263 -5.86 -6.47 22.24
C ARG A 263 -7.05 -5.57 21.92
N HIS A 264 -7.68 -5.76 20.76
CA HIS A 264 -9.13 -5.69 20.57
C HIS A 264 -9.55 -6.20 19.19
#